data_AF-A0A7C4LBP1-F1
#
_entry.id   AF-A0A7C4LBP1-F1
#
_cell.length_a   1.000
_cell.length_b   1.000
_cell.length_c   1.000
_cell.angle_alpha   90.00
_cell.angle_beta   90.00
_cell.angle_gamma   90.00
#
_symmetry.space_group_name_H-M   'P 1'
#
loop_
_entity.id
_entity.type
_entity.pdbx_description
1 polymer ?
#
loop_
_entity_poly.entity_id
_entity_poly.type
_entity_poly.pdbx_seq_one_letter_code
_entity_poly.pdbx_strand_id
1 'polypeptide(L)'
;MAILVPWLWLLAAFVPLVLLERWIHRHLQGLWLLIFRSPDIATVLYATVMLPGVVIHEASHWLMATLLGARTGRFSVIPERLPDGTLRLGFVETERTDFFREALIGAAPLIAGSAAVLGIGYGLLGLEPAGQALAAGDLGGVAQNLLAVTAAPDAWIWLYVLFAVSNSMLPSASDRRAWLPLLAFGL
;
A
#
# COMPACT_ATOMS: atom_id res chain seq x y z
N MET A 1 9.13 24.46 19.30
CA MET A 1 9.83 23.18 19.05
C MET A 1 8.88 21.98 19.03
N ALA A 2 8.03 21.78 20.05
CA ALA A 2 7.20 20.57 20.21
C ALA A 2 6.25 20.24 19.03
N ILE A 3 5.72 21.25 18.33
CA ILE A 3 4.78 21.04 17.19
C ILE A 3 5.51 20.49 15.95
N LEU A 4 6.80 20.79 15.78
CA LEU A 4 7.57 20.36 14.60
C LEU A 4 8.10 18.92 14.71
N VAL A 5 8.29 18.44 15.94
CA VAL A 5 8.90 17.12 16.20
C VAL A 5 8.10 15.97 15.56
N PRO A 6 6.76 15.90 15.66
CA PRO A 6 5.98 14.84 14.99
C PRO A 6 6.11 14.86 13.47
N TRP A 7 6.15 16.06 12.86
CA TRP A 7 6.31 16.19 11.41
C TRP A 7 7.70 15.76 10.94
N LEU A 8 8.73 16.07 11.73
CA LEU A 8 10.09 15.59 11.44
C LEU A 8 10.16 14.06 11.53
N TRP A 9 9.55 13.45 12.55
CA TRP A 9 9.47 12.00 12.67
C TRP A 9 8.66 11.36 11.52
N LEU A 10 7.55 11.98 11.14
CA LEU A 10 6.76 11.53 10.00
C LEU A 10 7.58 11.55 8.72
N LEU A 11 8.28 12.66 8.43
CA LEU A 11 9.13 12.76 7.24
C LEU A 11 10.31 11.78 7.29
N ALA A 12 10.94 11.66 8.46
CA ALA A 12 12.07 10.75 8.68
C ALA A 12 11.67 9.29 8.51
N ALA A 13 10.42 8.91 8.81
CA ALA A 13 9.90 7.57 8.55
C ALA A 13 9.39 7.41 7.10
N PHE A 14 8.63 8.38 6.61
CA PHE A 14 7.93 8.29 5.33
C PHE A 14 8.89 8.27 4.14
N VAL A 15 9.92 9.13 4.13
CA VAL A 15 10.86 9.22 3.00
C VAL A 15 11.60 7.88 2.78
N PRO A 16 12.23 7.26 3.81
CA PRO A 16 12.83 5.94 3.66
C PRO A 16 11.84 4.87 3.21
N LEU A 17 10.61 4.88 3.73
CA LEU A 17 9.59 3.89 3.35
C LEU A 17 9.20 4.00 1.87
N VAL A 18 9.03 5.21 1.34
CA VAL A 18 8.77 5.43 -0.10
C VAL A 18 9.96 5.00 -0.95
N LEU A 19 11.19 5.26 -0.50
CA LEU A 19 12.39 4.82 -1.23
C LEU A 19 12.52 3.29 -1.22
N LEU A 20 12.19 2.65 -0.09
CA LEU A 20 12.20 1.22 0.08
C LEU A 20 11.13 0.54 -0.79
N GLU A 21 9.91 1.06 -0.81
CA GLU A 21 8.84 0.59 -1.70
C GLU A 21 9.29 0.62 -3.17
N ARG A 22 9.80 1.76 -3.65
CA ARG A 22 10.34 1.88 -5.01
C ARG A 22 11.51 0.93 -5.28
N TRP A 23 12.33 0.65 -4.27
CA TRP A 23 13.40 -0.32 -4.38
C TRP A 23 12.84 -1.74 -4.51
N ILE A 24 11.86 -2.12 -3.67
CA ILE A 24 11.18 -3.42 -3.68
C ILE A 24 10.54 -3.67 -5.03
N HIS A 25 9.75 -2.74 -5.57
CA HIS A 25 9.07 -2.92 -6.86
C HIS A 25 10.05 -3.16 -8.01
N ARG A 26 11.12 -2.35 -8.08
CA ARG A 26 12.14 -2.51 -9.12
C ARG A 26 12.87 -3.84 -9.02
N HIS A 27 13.23 -4.27 -7.81
CA HIS A 27 13.98 -5.51 -7.61
C HIS A 27 13.09 -6.73 -7.76
N LEU A 28 11.82 -6.69 -7.34
CA LEU A 28 10.91 -7.81 -7.51
C LEU A 28 10.62 -8.07 -9.00
N GLN A 29 10.34 -7.03 -9.78
CA GLN A 29 10.20 -7.15 -11.23
C GLN A 29 11.51 -7.57 -11.91
N GLY A 30 12.63 -6.95 -11.52
CA GLY A 30 13.95 -7.26 -12.06
C GLY A 30 14.39 -8.69 -11.78
N LEU A 31 14.13 -9.21 -10.59
CA LEU A 31 14.42 -10.58 -10.21
C LEU A 31 13.67 -11.56 -11.11
N TRP A 32 12.35 -11.37 -11.27
CA TRP A 32 11.56 -12.24 -12.15
C TRP A 32 12.00 -12.14 -13.62
N LEU A 33 12.36 -10.94 -14.08
CA LEU A 33 12.89 -10.77 -15.43
C LEU A 33 14.22 -11.49 -15.62
N LEU A 34 15.13 -11.45 -14.65
CA LEU A 34 16.43 -12.12 -14.73
C LEU A 34 16.31 -13.64 -14.71
N ILE A 35 15.40 -14.18 -13.88
CA ILE A 35 15.18 -15.63 -13.75
C ILE A 35 14.51 -16.18 -15.01
N PHE A 36 13.41 -15.57 -15.46
CA PHE A 36 12.58 -16.13 -16.52
C PHE A 36 12.91 -15.59 -17.91
N ARG A 37 13.68 -14.50 -18.01
CA ARG A 37 14.06 -13.82 -19.25
C ARG A 37 12.87 -13.49 -20.17
N SER A 38 11.69 -13.36 -19.57
CA SER A 38 10.44 -13.05 -20.24
C SER A 38 9.75 -11.92 -19.48
N PRO A 39 9.56 -10.74 -20.13
CA PRO A 39 8.84 -9.63 -19.53
C PRO A 39 7.42 -10.03 -19.09
N ASP A 40 6.77 -10.91 -19.85
CA ASP A 40 5.38 -11.30 -19.61
C ASP A 40 5.27 -12.20 -18.37
N ILE A 41 6.16 -13.19 -18.25
CA ILE A 41 6.23 -14.03 -17.04
C ILE A 41 6.58 -13.17 -15.82
N ALA A 42 7.54 -12.25 -15.96
CA ALA A 42 7.91 -11.34 -14.88
C ALA A 42 6.74 -10.47 -14.41
N THR A 43 5.92 -10.00 -15.35
CA THR A 43 4.72 -9.21 -15.08
C THR A 43 3.68 -10.05 -14.33
N VAL A 44 3.40 -11.27 -14.79
CA VAL A 44 2.41 -12.15 -14.16
C VAL A 44 2.83 -12.54 -12.74
N LEU A 45 4.10 -12.91 -12.53
CA LEU A 45 4.61 -13.27 -11.20
C LEU A 45 4.59 -12.07 -10.24
N TYR A 46 5.03 -10.91 -10.72
CA TYR A 46 4.94 -9.67 -9.96
C TYR A 46 3.49 -9.32 -9.58
N ALA A 47 2.57 -9.37 -10.54
CA ALA A 47 1.15 -9.11 -10.29
C ALA A 47 0.53 -10.13 -9.33
N THR A 48 0.94 -11.40 -9.40
CA THR A 48 0.47 -12.45 -8.50
C THR A 48 0.87 -12.17 -7.05
N VAL A 49 2.13 -11.78 -6.81
CA VAL A 49 2.62 -11.42 -5.47
C VAL A 49 1.91 -10.18 -4.92
N MET A 50 1.63 -9.20 -5.79
CA MET A 50 0.98 -7.95 -5.39
C MET A 50 -0.54 -8.02 -5.39
N LEU A 51 -1.13 -9.14 -5.83
CA LEU A 51 -2.57 -9.27 -6.07
C LEU A 51 -3.45 -8.91 -4.85
N PRO A 52 -3.16 -9.39 -3.62
CA PRO A 52 -4.00 -9.03 -2.47
C PRO A 52 -4.02 -7.51 -2.24
N GLY A 53 -2.87 -6.88 -2.42
CA GLY A 53 -2.71 -5.44 -2.34
C GLY A 53 -3.49 -4.70 -3.42
N VAL A 54 -3.33 -5.10 -4.68
CA VAL A 54 -4.06 -4.51 -5.83
C VAL A 54 -5.57 -4.65 -5.67
N VAL A 55 -6.05 -5.80 -5.21
CA VAL A 55 -7.49 -6.02 -4.95
C VAL A 55 -8.00 -5.03 -3.91
N ILE A 56 -7.31 -4.90 -2.78
CA ILE A 56 -7.70 -3.97 -1.71
C ILE A 56 -7.61 -2.52 -2.21
N HIS A 57 -6.60 -2.19 -3.02
CA HIS A 57 -6.40 -0.84 -3.56
C HIS A 57 -7.60 -0.42 -4.42
N GLU A 58 -7.90 -1.20 -5.46
CA GLU A 58 -9.02 -0.89 -6.36
C GLU A 58 -10.37 -0.98 -5.65
N ALA A 59 -10.54 -1.94 -4.73
CA ALA A 59 -11.75 -2.05 -3.93
C ALA A 59 -11.95 -0.84 -3.01
N SER A 60 -10.88 -0.22 -2.52
CA SER A 60 -10.94 0.98 -1.69
C SER A 60 -11.44 2.18 -2.50
N HIS A 61 -10.93 2.36 -3.73
CA HIS A 61 -11.46 3.37 -4.65
C HIS A 61 -12.94 3.12 -4.96
N TRP A 62 -13.31 1.88 -5.28
CA TRP A 62 -14.68 1.50 -5.57
C TRP A 62 -15.63 1.79 -4.39
N LEU A 63 -15.23 1.37 -3.19
CA LEU A 63 -16.01 1.54 -1.97
C LEU A 63 -16.18 3.02 -1.65
N MET A 64 -15.09 3.81 -1.66
CA MET A 64 -15.16 5.24 -1.39
C MET A 64 -16.01 5.98 -2.43
N ALA A 65 -15.87 5.65 -3.71
CA ALA A 65 -16.70 6.22 -4.77
C ALA A 65 -18.18 5.92 -4.52
N THR A 66 -18.51 4.67 -4.18
CA THR A 66 -19.88 4.24 -3.87
C THR A 66 -20.44 4.99 -2.64
N LEU A 67 -19.66 5.10 -1.55
CA LEU A 67 -20.06 5.81 -0.34
C LEU A 67 -20.32 7.31 -0.60
N LEU A 68 -19.56 7.91 -1.51
CA LEU A 68 -19.72 9.31 -1.92
C LEU A 68 -20.75 9.51 -3.04
N GLY A 69 -21.49 8.46 -3.42
CA GLY A 69 -22.54 8.49 -4.42
C GLY A 69 -22.05 8.72 -5.85
N ALA A 70 -20.77 8.44 -6.13
CA ALA A 70 -20.20 8.50 -7.48
C ALA A 70 -20.46 7.18 -8.22
N ARG A 71 -20.75 7.24 -9.52
CA ARG A 71 -20.89 6.02 -10.33
C ARG A 71 -19.54 5.36 -10.57
N THR A 72 -19.50 4.04 -10.47
CA THR A 72 -18.33 3.22 -10.77
C THR A 72 -18.53 2.48 -12.09
N GLY A 73 -17.48 2.34 -12.88
CA GLY A 73 -17.48 1.64 -14.15
C GLY A 73 -16.75 0.30 -14.07
N ARG A 74 -15.89 0.03 -15.05
CA ARG A 74 -15.12 -1.21 -15.13
C ARG A 74 -14.17 -1.34 -13.94
N PHE A 75 -14.02 -2.57 -13.47
CA PHE A 75 -13.09 -2.98 -12.42
C PHE A 75 -12.23 -4.11 -12.95
N SER A 76 -10.91 -4.00 -12.82
CA SER A 76 -9.96 -5.05 -13.23
C SER A 76 -8.78 -5.08 -12.27
N VAL A 77 -8.30 -6.29 -12.00
CA VAL A 77 -7.04 -6.57 -11.29
C VAL A 77 -6.06 -7.35 -12.16
N ILE A 78 -6.33 -7.41 -13.46
CA ILE A 78 -5.47 -8.05 -14.44
C ILE A 78 -4.45 -7.02 -14.94
N PRO A 79 -3.14 -7.33 -14.89
CA PRO A 79 -2.12 -6.41 -15.33
C PRO A 79 -2.19 -6.18 -16.84
N GLU A 80 -2.00 -4.94 -17.26
CA GLU A 80 -2.00 -4.50 -18.65
C GLU A 80 -0.82 -3.56 -18.90
N ARG A 81 -0.12 -3.74 -20.02
CA ARG A 81 0.89 -2.78 -20.48
C ARG A 81 0.22 -1.69 -21.31
N LEU A 82 0.44 -0.45 -20.93
CA LEU A 82 -0.06 0.72 -21.63
C LEU A 82 0.83 1.08 -22.83
N PRO A 83 0.31 1.83 -23.83
CA PRO A 83 1.06 2.24 -25.01
C PRO A 83 2.31 3.08 -24.72
N ASP A 84 2.35 3.75 -23.56
CA ASP A 84 3.49 4.53 -23.09
C ASP A 84 4.60 3.68 -22.44
N GLY A 85 4.42 2.35 -22.42
CA GLY A 85 5.35 1.40 -21.82
C GLY A 85 5.17 1.22 -20.32
N THR A 86 4.22 1.91 -19.67
CA THR A 86 3.94 1.73 -18.25
C THR A 86 3.14 0.45 -17.99
N LEU A 87 3.35 -0.14 -16.82
CA LEU A 87 2.58 -1.29 -16.35
C LEU A 87 1.47 -0.82 -15.41
N ARG A 88 0.22 -1.12 -15.77
CA ARG A 88 -0.94 -0.93 -14.90
C ARG A 88 -1.35 -2.27 -14.31
N LEU A 89 -1.36 -2.39 -12.99
CA LEU A 89 -1.69 -3.64 -12.30
C LEU A 89 -3.19 -3.89 -12.17
N GLY A 90 -3.95 -2.82 -12.00
CA GLY A 90 -5.39 -2.84 -11.85
C GLY A 90 -5.96 -1.47 -12.18
N PHE A 91 -7.29 -1.41 -12.25
CA PHE A 91 -8.01 -0.16 -12.33
C PHE A 91 -9.47 -0.33 -11.89
N VAL A 92 -10.02 0.75 -11.34
CA VAL A 92 -11.45 0.99 -11.28
C VAL A 92 -11.78 2.33 -11.93
N GLU A 93 -12.79 2.32 -12.79
CA GLU A 93 -13.33 3.55 -13.37
C GLU A 93 -14.27 4.22 -12.37
N THR A 94 -14.06 5.50 -12.13
CA THR A 94 -14.93 6.34 -11.30
C THR A 94 -15.43 7.52 -12.11
N GLU A 95 -16.68 7.92 -11.86
CA GLU A 95 -17.26 9.13 -12.41
C GLU A 95 -16.41 10.35 -12.02
N ARG A 96 -16.22 11.29 -12.95
CA ARG A 96 -15.62 12.58 -12.59
C ARG A 96 -16.56 13.31 -11.65
N THR A 97 -16.07 13.57 -10.46
CA THR A 97 -16.83 14.23 -9.39
C THR A 97 -16.27 15.61 -9.11
N ASP A 98 -16.85 16.30 -8.12
CA ASP A 98 -16.18 17.44 -7.53
C ASP A 98 -14.87 17.00 -6.87
N PHE A 99 -13.99 17.97 -6.71
CA PHE A 99 -12.63 17.73 -6.30
C PHE A 99 -12.48 17.17 -4.88
N PHE A 100 -13.41 17.44 -3.96
CA PHE A 100 -13.34 16.85 -2.61
C PHE A 100 -13.59 15.35 -2.68
N ARG A 101 -14.61 14.94 -3.44
CA ARG A 101 -14.89 13.51 -3.66
C ARG A 101 -13.74 12.83 -4.39
N GLU A 102 -13.22 13.45 -5.46
CA GLU A 102 -12.09 12.89 -6.20
C GLU A 102 -10.85 12.74 -5.32
N ALA A 103 -10.57 13.69 -4.43
CA ALA A 103 -9.45 13.60 -3.48
C ALA A 103 -9.64 12.50 -2.43
N LEU A 104 -10.85 12.35 -1.88
CA LEU A 104 -11.18 11.29 -0.92
C LEU A 104 -11.13 9.90 -1.57
N ILE A 105 -11.64 9.77 -2.80
CA ILE A 105 -11.52 8.54 -3.60
C ILE A 105 -10.04 8.22 -3.80
N GLY A 106 -9.23 9.20 -4.20
CA GLY A 106 -7.78 9.05 -4.35
C GLY A 106 -7.04 8.65 -3.06
N ALA A 107 -7.53 9.10 -1.90
CA ALA A 107 -6.97 8.77 -0.58
C ALA A 107 -7.43 7.43 -0.02
N ALA A 108 -8.50 6.85 -0.58
CA ALA A 108 -9.12 5.66 -0.04
C ALA A 108 -8.16 4.46 0.13
N PRO A 109 -7.28 4.13 -0.84
CA PRO A 109 -6.33 3.04 -0.66
C PRO A 109 -5.36 3.28 0.49
N LEU A 110 -4.84 4.50 0.64
CA LEU A 110 -3.93 4.83 1.74
C LEU A 110 -4.61 4.67 3.11
N ILE A 111 -5.87 5.08 3.22
CA ILE A 111 -6.68 4.94 4.44
C ILE A 111 -6.93 3.46 4.75
N ALA A 112 -7.45 2.72 3.77
CA ALA A 112 -7.77 1.31 3.92
C ALA A 112 -6.51 0.45 4.19
N GLY A 113 -5.42 0.75 3.48
CA GLY A 113 -4.12 0.12 3.67
C GLY A 113 -3.57 0.34 5.06
N SER A 114 -3.65 1.57 5.58
CA SER A 114 -3.22 1.88 6.95
C SER A 114 -4.06 1.12 7.99
N ALA A 115 -5.38 1.05 7.80
CA ALA A 115 -6.27 0.28 8.67
C ALA A 115 -5.97 -1.23 8.61
N ALA A 116 -5.71 -1.77 7.41
CA ALA A 116 -5.35 -3.16 7.22
C ALA A 116 -4.00 -3.51 7.86
N VAL A 117 -2.98 -2.66 7.70
CA VAL A 117 -1.66 -2.83 8.33
C VAL A 117 -1.79 -2.87 9.86
N LEU A 118 -2.55 -1.95 10.44
CA LEU A 118 -2.81 -1.92 11.89
C LEU A 118 -3.60 -3.15 12.34
N GLY A 119 -4.67 -3.50 11.64
CA GLY A 119 -5.51 -4.65 11.97
C GLY A 119 -4.78 -5.99 11.89
N ILE A 120 -3.98 -6.19 10.85
CA ILE A 120 -3.15 -7.40 10.70
C ILE A 120 -2.05 -7.41 11.76
N GLY A 121 -1.35 -6.29 11.96
CA GLY A 121 -0.25 -6.21 12.91
C GLY A 121 -0.66 -6.49 14.35
N TYR A 122 -1.69 -5.79 14.84
CA TYR A 122 -2.13 -5.90 16.23
C TYR A 122 -3.09 -7.08 16.47
N GLY A 123 -3.98 -7.37 15.51
CA GLY A 123 -5.01 -8.39 15.70
C GLY A 123 -4.57 -9.80 15.32
N LEU A 124 -3.90 -9.96 14.18
CA LEU A 124 -3.62 -11.28 13.60
C LEU A 124 -2.18 -11.75 13.88
N LEU A 125 -1.22 -10.84 13.82
CA LEU A 125 0.20 -11.13 14.09
C LEU A 125 0.58 -10.90 15.55
N GLY A 126 -0.26 -10.23 16.35
CA GLY A 126 0.00 -9.99 17.77
C GLY A 126 1.28 -9.19 18.03
N LEU A 127 1.58 -8.17 17.23
CA LEU A 127 2.82 -7.38 17.32
C LEU A 127 2.85 -6.40 18.51
N GLU A 128 1.79 -6.33 19.32
CA GLU A 128 1.71 -5.43 20.47
C GLU A 128 2.90 -5.58 21.44
N PRO A 129 3.29 -6.80 21.88
CA PRO A 129 4.41 -6.97 22.81
C PRO A 129 5.75 -6.56 22.20
N ALA A 130 5.93 -6.73 20.88
CA ALA A 130 7.11 -6.24 20.18
C ALA A 130 7.17 -4.70 20.19
N GLY A 131 6.04 -4.02 20.02
CA GLY A 131 5.94 -2.57 20.14
C GLY A 131 6.23 -2.06 21.55
N GLN A 132 5.72 -2.76 22.58
CA GLN A 132 6.00 -2.44 23.99
C GLN A 132 7.49 -2.63 24.32
N ALA A 133 8.11 -3.72 23.87
CA ALA A 133 9.54 -3.97 24.05
C ALA A 133 10.40 -2.89 23.36
N LEU A 134 10.02 -2.49 22.13
CA LEU A 134 10.69 -1.41 21.41
C LEU A 134 10.60 -0.07 22.17
N ALA A 135 9.42 0.27 22.68
CA ALA A 135 9.21 1.48 23.48
C ALA A 135 10.01 1.49 24.79
N ALA A 136 10.24 0.31 25.37
CA ALA A 136 11.08 0.12 26.56
C ALA A 136 12.59 0.07 26.24
N GLY A 137 12.99 0.08 24.96
CA GLY A 137 14.39 -0.08 24.54
C GLY A 137 14.92 -1.52 24.68
N ASP A 138 14.03 -2.51 24.90
CA ASP A 138 14.38 -3.91 25.03
C ASP A 138 14.46 -4.60 23.66
N LEU A 139 15.64 -4.49 23.03
CA LEU A 139 15.89 -5.13 21.74
C LEU A 139 15.80 -6.67 21.80
N GLY A 140 16.09 -7.27 22.97
CA GLY A 140 15.97 -8.70 23.19
C GLY A 140 14.50 -9.14 23.14
N GLY A 141 13.65 -8.43 23.86
CA GLY A 141 12.20 -8.59 23.82
C GLY A 141 11.62 -8.37 22.42
N VAL A 142 12.09 -7.36 21.67
CA VAL A 142 11.66 -7.16 20.27
C VAL A 142 11.96 -8.40 19.43
N ALA A 143 13.21 -8.90 19.46
CA ALA A 143 13.60 -10.06 18.67
C ALA A 143 12.80 -11.31 19.05
N GLN A 144 12.61 -11.56 20.35
CA GLN A 144 11.83 -12.70 20.83
C GLN A 144 10.38 -12.64 20.38
N ASN A 145 9.73 -11.48 20.49
CA ASN A 145 8.34 -11.32 20.07
C ASN A 145 8.19 -11.46 18.55
N LEU A 146 9.12 -10.91 17.75
CA LEU A 146 9.12 -11.10 16.30
C LEU A 146 9.32 -12.57 15.88
N LEU A 147 10.20 -13.30 16.57
CA LEU A 147 10.37 -14.73 16.34
C LEU A 147 9.10 -15.53 16.69
N ALA A 148 8.43 -15.16 17.78
CA ALA A 148 7.16 -15.78 18.18
C ALA A 148 6.08 -15.63 17.10
N VAL A 149 6.03 -14.49 16.40
CA VAL A 149 5.13 -14.32 15.25
C VAL A 149 5.37 -15.39 14.19
N THR A 150 6.63 -15.66 13.82
CA THR A 150 6.94 -16.65 12.77
C THR A 150 6.61 -18.09 13.16
N ALA A 151 6.37 -18.37 14.44
CA ALA A 151 5.99 -19.70 14.93
C ALA A 151 4.48 -20.00 14.77
N ALA A 152 3.64 -18.98 14.55
CA ALA A 152 2.21 -19.21 14.35
C ALA A 152 1.92 -19.85 12.96
N PRO A 153 0.97 -20.81 12.86
CA PRO A 153 0.73 -21.56 11.62
C PRO A 153 0.32 -20.69 10.42
N ASP A 154 -0.42 -19.62 10.66
CA ASP A 154 -0.96 -18.70 9.67
C ASP A 154 -0.14 -17.42 9.49
N ALA A 155 0.94 -17.25 10.27
CA ALA A 155 1.77 -16.05 10.25
C ALA A 155 2.28 -15.70 8.86
N TRP A 156 2.72 -16.69 8.09
CA TRP A 156 3.27 -16.46 6.74
C TRP A 156 2.25 -15.92 5.76
N ILE A 157 0.98 -16.32 5.89
CA ILE A 157 -0.11 -15.79 5.06
C ILE A 157 -0.34 -14.32 5.41
N TRP A 158 -0.40 -14.00 6.70
CA TRP A 158 -0.63 -12.63 7.15
C TRP A 158 0.56 -11.72 6.89
N LEU A 159 1.79 -12.21 7.02
CA LEU A 159 3.00 -11.49 6.63
C LEU A 159 3.02 -11.22 5.11
N TYR A 160 2.60 -12.19 4.30
CA TYR A 160 2.45 -12.01 2.86
C TYR A 160 1.40 -10.95 2.53
N VAL A 161 0.21 -11.01 3.13
CA VAL A 161 -0.84 -9.99 2.91
C VAL A 161 -0.37 -8.62 3.39
N LEU A 162 0.26 -8.54 4.57
CA LEU A 162 0.83 -7.31 5.12
C LEU A 162 1.87 -6.71 4.17
N PHE A 163 2.75 -7.54 3.61
CA PHE A 163 3.73 -7.14 2.61
C PHE A 163 3.04 -6.59 1.34
N ALA A 164 2.09 -7.33 0.78
CA ALA A 164 1.39 -6.93 -0.45
C ALA A 164 0.63 -5.61 -0.26
N VAL A 165 -0.08 -5.45 0.85
CA VAL A 165 -0.80 -4.21 1.22
C VAL A 165 0.17 -3.05 1.43
N SER A 166 1.23 -3.24 2.21
CA SER A 166 2.18 -2.16 2.49
C SER A 166 2.90 -1.64 1.24
N ASN A 167 3.01 -2.47 0.20
CA ASN A 167 3.66 -2.14 -1.08
C ASN A 167 2.65 -1.93 -2.22
N SER A 168 1.39 -1.59 -1.93
CA SER A 168 0.41 -1.30 -3.00
C SER A 168 -0.48 -0.10 -2.73
N MET A 169 -0.43 0.47 -1.53
CA MET A 169 -1.38 1.50 -1.07
C MET A 169 -0.86 2.92 -1.23
N LEU A 170 0.38 3.10 -1.74
CA LEU A 170 0.90 4.43 -2.04
C LEU A 170 0.13 5.02 -3.23
N PRO A 171 -0.41 6.25 -3.10
CA PRO A 171 -1.19 6.86 -4.17
C PRO A 171 -0.40 6.95 -5.48
N SER A 172 -1.04 6.60 -6.58
CA SER A 172 -0.49 6.76 -7.92
C SER A 172 -0.59 8.22 -8.41
N ALA A 173 -0.14 8.48 -9.64
CA ALA A 173 -0.31 9.80 -10.25
C ALA A 173 -1.79 10.14 -10.52
N SER A 174 -2.63 9.15 -10.88
CA SER A 174 -4.06 9.37 -11.05
C SER A 174 -4.74 9.67 -9.71
N ASP A 175 -4.33 8.97 -8.65
CA ASP A 175 -4.99 9.06 -7.33
C ASP A 175 -4.76 10.44 -6.69
N ARG A 176 -3.61 11.05 -6.96
CA ARG A 176 -3.27 12.39 -6.45
C ARG A 176 -3.72 13.54 -7.35
N ARG A 177 -4.40 13.26 -8.46
CA ARG A 177 -4.76 14.29 -9.45
C ARG A 177 -5.54 15.45 -8.83
N ALA A 178 -6.46 15.14 -7.93
CA ALA A 178 -7.26 16.12 -7.22
C ALA A 178 -6.60 16.66 -5.94
N TRP A 179 -5.37 16.26 -5.57
CA TRP A 179 -4.74 16.76 -4.34
C TRP A 179 -3.99 18.08 -4.56
N LEU A 180 -3.45 18.28 -5.77
CA LEU A 180 -2.71 19.49 -6.13
C LEU A 180 -3.55 20.77 -6.05
N PRO A 181 -4.80 20.81 -6.57
CA PRO A 181 -5.64 21.98 -6.37
C PRO A 181 -6.03 22.16 -4.88
N LEU A 182 -5.98 21.12 -4.04
CA LEU A 182 -6.35 21.13 -2.62
C LEU A 182 -5.31 21.88 -1.82
N LEU A 183 -4.06 21.53 -2.07
CA LEU A 183 -2.91 22.23 -1.53
C LEU A 183 -2.78 23.67 -2.07
N ALA A 184 -3.20 23.93 -3.31
CA ALA A 184 -3.14 25.25 -3.91
C ALA A 184 -4.25 26.21 -3.44
N PHE A 185 -5.44 25.69 -3.15
CA PHE A 185 -6.59 26.50 -2.70
C PHE A 185 -6.76 26.56 -1.17
N GLY A 186 -5.85 25.95 -0.40
CA GLY A 186 -5.72 26.20 1.04
C GLY A 186 -6.93 25.75 1.87
N LEU A 187 -7.30 24.48 1.74
CA LEU A 187 -8.09 23.76 2.74
C LEU A 187 -7.29 22.59 3.29
#